data_AF-A0A449IHX4-F1
#
_entry.id   AF-A0A449IHX4-F1
#
_cell.length_a   1.000
_cell.length_b   1.000
_cell.length_c   1.000
_cell.angle_alpha   90.00
_cell.angle_beta   90.00
_cell.angle_gamma   90.00
#
_symmetry.space_group_name_H-M   'P 1'
#
loop_
_entity.id
_entity.type
_entity.pdbx_description
1 polymer ?
#
loop_
_entity_poly.entity_id
_entity_poly.type
_entity_poly.pdbx_seq_one_letter_code
_entity_poly.pdbx_strand_id
1 'polypeptide(L)'
;MNRLIGLGLLLAGLMYPFAVYFGMAHFAPWQFALLLGSLWLARALTGERRPGSLLMAVIALMFCALLGLFNSPALLRWYPVLVSTFMLCLFGLSLKYGPPMIERLARLREPVLPDIAIDYTRQVTKVWCLFFMLNGLVAACLTLWAPLSWWTLYNGLIAYALMGLLFFIEWLIRPKGKRPGMNWINLEHLLLKGHADRRVSVDPELNHDTLRERALRLAGGLQQRGVRRVAVHLEDAAELAQALLGAWQAGVSVLLPADLQAQTRLRWDSQVDLWITQSEELQDLYADPLPAAQLDLDQCQLSLCTSGSSGEPKRIDKSLRQMANEVQALEQLWGADLGDACIIASVAALGSFCGHYVRGKNFTRSATEMKTLRLLPEDSTRALKWPCSTQALMFSCFQRVILVRSVMVSSNRVGSWRRWPRISS
;
A
#
# COMPACT_ATOMS: atom_id res chain seq x y z
N MET A 1 0.31 21.83 30.08
CA MET A 1 -1.04 22.27 30.52
C MET A 1 -2.17 21.61 29.70
N ASN A 2 -2.19 21.72 28.36
CA ASN A 2 -3.27 21.17 27.52
C ASN A 2 -3.53 19.66 27.66
N ARG A 3 -2.48 18.84 27.84
CA ARG A 3 -2.66 17.38 28.03
C ARG A 3 -3.33 17.03 29.37
N LEU A 4 -3.06 17.81 30.42
CA LEU A 4 -3.65 17.60 31.76
C LEU A 4 -5.13 18.02 31.78
N ILE A 5 -5.48 19.15 31.14
CA ILE A 5 -6.87 19.58 30.96
C ILE A 5 -7.65 18.56 30.12
N GLY A 6 -7.02 18.01 29.07
CA GLY A 6 -7.60 16.95 28.26
C GLY A 6 -7.85 15.65 29.04
N LEU A 7 -6.90 15.23 29.86
CA LEU A 7 -7.04 14.06 30.73
C LEU A 7 -8.14 14.28 31.78
N GLY A 8 -8.17 15.46 32.41
CA GLY A 8 -9.18 15.83 33.39
C GLY A 8 -10.61 15.81 32.83
N LEU A 9 -10.81 16.32 31.61
CA LEU A 9 -12.10 16.25 30.92
C LEU A 9 -12.51 14.81 30.57
N LEU A 10 -11.54 13.94 30.22
CA LEU A 10 -11.80 12.54 29.92
C LEU A 10 -12.24 11.79 31.18
N LEU A 11 -11.50 11.96 32.28
CA LEU A 11 -11.85 11.37 33.57
C LEU A 11 -13.19 11.90 34.09
N ALA A 12 -13.42 13.21 33.98
CA ALA A 12 -14.70 13.82 34.36
C ALA A 12 -15.86 13.25 33.53
N GLY A 13 -15.68 13.06 32.23
CA GLY A 13 -16.69 12.45 31.36
C GLY A 13 -16.96 10.97 31.68
N LEU A 14 -15.91 10.19 31.97
CA LEU A 14 -16.03 8.77 32.31
C LEU A 14 -16.70 8.57 33.68
N MET A 15 -16.36 9.43 34.64
CA MET A 15 -16.91 9.37 36.00
C MET A 15 -18.27 10.08 36.12
N TYR A 16 -18.73 10.78 35.09
CA TYR A 16 -19.94 11.61 35.12
C TYR A 16 -21.19 10.86 35.58
N PRO A 17 -21.54 9.66 35.07
CA PRO A 17 -22.73 8.93 35.51
C PRO A 17 -22.70 8.53 36.99
N PHE A 18 -21.51 8.25 37.53
CA PHE A 18 -21.30 7.97 38.96
C PHE A 18 -21.37 9.25 39.80
N ALA A 19 -20.76 10.34 39.31
CA ALA A 19 -20.81 11.64 39.95
C ALA A 19 -22.24 12.19 40.05
N VAL A 20 -23.09 11.96 39.04
CA VAL A 20 -24.52 12.30 39.11
C VAL A 20 -25.27 11.38 40.08
N TYR A 21 -24.99 10.08 40.08
CA TYR A 21 -25.65 9.12 40.98
C TYR A 21 -25.41 9.44 42.46
N PHE A 22 -24.14 9.61 42.85
CA PHE A 22 -23.77 9.91 44.24
C PHE A 22 -23.92 11.38 44.58
N GLY A 23 -23.63 12.27 43.63
CA GLY A 23 -23.57 13.70 43.87
C GLY A 23 -24.92 14.39 43.88
N MET A 24 -25.98 13.83 43.27
CA MET A 24 -27.33 14.43 43.40
C MET A 24 -27.87 14.44 44.83
N ALA A 25 -27.32 13.64 45.75
CA ALA A 25 -27.67 13.69 47.16
C ALA A 25 -26.97 14.82 47.94
N HIS A 26 -25.86 15.35 47.43
CA HIS A 26 -24.97 16.27 48.15
C HIS A 26 -24.72 17.60 47.45
N PHE A 27 -24.94 17.67 46.14
CA PHE A 27 -24.59 18.80 45.29
C PHE A 27 -25.74 19.21 44.39
N ALA A 28 -25.88 20.52 44.20
CA ALA A 28 -26.88 21.08 43.32
C ALA A 28 -26.41 21.04 41.85
N PRO A 29 -27.33 20.89 40.86
CA PRO A 29 -26.99 20.81 39.45
C PRO A 29 -26.09 21.95 38.93
N TRP A 30 -26.27 23.19 39.40
CA TRP A 30 -25.42 24.32 39.01
C TRP A 30 -23.93 24.15 39.37
N GLN A 31 -23.59 23.37 40.40
CA GLN A 31 -22.20 23.11 40.79
C GLN A 31 -21.50 22.21 39.75
N PHE A 32 -22.21 21.22 39.22
CA PHE A 32 -21.74 20.42 38.09
C PHE A 32 -21.54 21.29 36.84
N ALA A 33 -22.45 22.24 36.60
CA ALA A 33 -22.33 23.17 35.49
C ALA A 33 -21.11 24.08 35.60
N LEU A 34 -20.78 24.59 36.80
CA LEU A 34 -19.58 25.40 37.02
C LEU A 34 -18.29 24.59 36.83
N LEU A 35 -18.24 23.36 37.34
CA LEU A 35 -17.08 22.49 37.20
C LEU A 35 -16.82 22.13 35.73
N LEU A 36 -17.84 21.62 35.03
CA LEU A 36 -17.73 21.25 33.62
C LEU A 36 -17.52 22.49 32.74
N GLY A 37 -18.23 23.58 33.03
CA GLY A 37 -18.14 24.84 32.29
C GLY A 37 -16.75 25.46 32.39
N SER A 38 -16.15 25.49 33.58
CA SER A 38 -14.78 25.99 33.77
C SER A 38 -13.74 25.13 33.05
N LEU A 39 -13.87 23.80 33.06
CA LEU A 39 -12.98 22.89 32.32
C LEU A 39 -13.08 23.08 30.80
N TRP A 40 -14.30 23.23 30.27
CA TRP A 40 -14.53 23.48 28.84
C TRP A 40 -14.08 24.89 28.41
N LEU A 41 -14.30 25.91 29.26
CA LEU A 41 -13.80 27.27 29.03
C LEU A 41 -12.27 27.30 29.04
N ALA A 42 -11.63 26.67 30.02
CA ALA A 42 -10.18 26.54 30.07
C ALA A 42 -9.65 25.84 28.82
N ARG A 43 -10.31 24.78 28.33
CA ARG A 43 -9.96 24.12 27.07
C ARG A 43 -10.14 25.03 25.86
N ALA A 44 -11.18 25.85 25.80
CA ALA A 44 -11.41 26.80 24.71
C ALA A 44 -10.34 27.90 24.65
N LEU A 45 -9.87 28.36 25.81
CA LEU A 45 -8.85 29.40 25.94
C LEU A 45 -7.43 28.88 25.71
N THR A 46 -7.14 27.64 26.11
CA THR A 46 -5.78 27.07 26.06
C THR A 46 -5.55 26.10 24.88
N GLY A 47 -6.63 25.57 24.29
CA GLY A 47 -6.56 24.57 23.22
C GLY A 47 -6.21 25.13 21.85
N GLU A 48 -5.61 24.29 21.00
CA GLU A 48 -5.40 24.63 19.58
C GLU A 48 -6.74 24.91 18.90
N ARG A 49 -6.87 26.09 18.27
CA ARG A 49 -8.09 26.54 17.60
C ARG A 49 -8.33 25.76 16.30
N ARG A 50 -8.83 24.54 16.43
CA ARG A 50 -9.35 23.76 15.30
C ARG A 50 -10.86 23.97 15.20
N PRO A 51 -11.44 24.12 13.98
CA PRO A 51 -12.86 24.46 13.81
C PRO A 51 -13.81 23.50 14.53
N GLY A 52 -13.50 22.20 14.58
CA GLY A 52 -14.30 21.21 15.30
C GLY A 52 -14.20 21.28 16.84
N SER A 53 -13.09 21.79 17.38
CA SER A 53 -12.89 21.89 18.84
C SER A 53 -13.66 23.06 19.45
N LEU A 54 -13.79 24.16 18.69
CA LEU A 54 -14.56 25.34 19.09
C LEU A 54 -16.06 25.04 19.11
N LEU A 55 -16.56 24.32 18.10
CA LEU A 55 -17.96 23.90 18.07
C LEU A 55 -18.32 23.03 19.29
N MET A 56 -17.48 22.06 19.66
CA MET A 56 -17.69 21.27 20.88
C MET A 56 -17.69 22.13 22.14
N ALA A 57 -16.75 23.07 22.25
CA ALA A 57 -16.67 23.94 23.42
C ALA A 57 -17.91 24.84 23.53
N VAL A 58 -18.39 25.41 22.43
CA VAL A 58 -19.61 26.23 22.41
C VAL A 58 -20.84 25.41 22.81
N ILE A 59 -21.00 24.20 22.26
CA ILE A 59 -22.12 23.31 22.63
C ILE A 59 -22.05 22.93 24.11
N ALA A 60 -20.86 22.58 24.62
CA ALA A 60 -20.67 22.23 26.02
C ALA A 60 -20.93 23.39 26.98
N LEU A 61 -20.49 24.61 26.63
CA LEU A 61 -20.74 25.82 27.41
C LEU A 61 -22.22 26.21 27.40
N MET A 62 -22.89 26.08 26.26
CA MET A 62 -24.34 26.32 26.14
C MET A 62 -25.14 25.32 26.98
N PHE A 63 -24.74 24.04 26.98
CA PHE A 63 -25.32 23.04 27.87
C PHE A 63 -25.08 23.38 29.35
N CYS A 64 -23.87 23.80 29.74
CA CYS A 64 -23.59 24.23 31.12
C CYS A 64 -24.41 25.45 31.51
N ALA A 65 -24.61 26.42 30.61
CA ALA A 65 -25.44 27.59 30.85
C ALA A 65 -26.91 27.21 31.07
N LEU A 66 -27.46 26.34 30.22
CA LEU A 66 -28.82 25.79 30.42
C LEU A 66 -28.93 25.05 31.76
N LEU A 67 -27.92 24.26 32.12
CA LEU A 67 -27.94 23.48 33.35
C LEU A 67 -27.88 24.38 34.61
N GLY A 68 -27.13 25.48 34.54
CA GLY A 68 -27.10 26.51 35.58
C GLY A 68 -28.39 27.33 35.68
N LEU A 69 -29.02 27.66 34.54
CA LEU A 69 -30.25 28.45 34.50
C LEU A 69 -31.50 27.66 34.95
N PHE A 70 -31.63 26.42 34.50
CA PHE A 70 -32.80 25.58 34.80
C PHE A 70 -32.65 24.79 36.11
N ASN A 71 -31.41 24.60 36.60
CA ASN A 71 -31.05 23.89 37.83
C ASN A 71 -31.81 22.56 38.04
N SER A 72 -32.13 21.87 36.94
CA SER A 72 -32.99 20.69 36.94
C SER A 72 -32.16 19.41 36.97
N PRO A 73 -32.39 18.52 37.96
CA PRO A 73 -31.79 17.18 38.03
C PRO A 73 -32.04 16.34 36.77
N ALA A 74 -33.18 16.56 36.10
CA ALA A 74 -33.51 15.85 34.87
C ALA A 74 -32.56 16.20 33.73
N LEU A 75 -32.06 17.45 33.68
CA LEU A 75 -31.15 17.91 32.62
C LEU A 75 -29.80 17.18 32.66
N LEU A 76 -29.32 16.82 33.85
CA LEU A 76 -28.09 16.03 34.03
C LEU A 76 -28.22 14.63 33.38
N ARG A 77 -29.41 14.04 33.41
CA ARG A 77 -29.64 12.69 32.85
C ARG A 77 -29.64 12.66 31.33
N TRP A 78 -29.91 13.79 30.67
CA TRP A 78 -29.90 13.92 29.21
C TRP A 78 -28.48 13.97 28.60
N TYR A 79 -27.45 14.15 29.42
CA TYR A 79 -26.07 14.28 28.93
C TYR A 79 -25.61 13.11 28.02
N PRO A 80 -25.80 11.82 28.35
CA PRO A 80 -25.38 10.72 27.48
C PRO A 80 -26.10 10.71 26.12
N VAL A 81 -27.34 11.18 26.08
CA VAL A 81 -28.11 11.33 24.83
C VAL A 81 -27.51 12.43 23.97
N LEU A 82 -27.17 13.59 24.56
CA LEU A 82 -26.52 14.68 23.85
C LEU A 82 -25.16 14.27 23.29
N VAL A 83 -24.35 13.56 24.07
CA VAL A 83 -23.03 13.06 23.63
C VAL A 83 -23.18 12.06 22.49
N SER A 84 -24.12 11.11 22.60
CA SER A 84 -24.37 10.11 21.56
C SER A 84 -24.87 10.77 20.27
N THR A 85 -25.79 11.72 20.36
CA THR A 85 -26.29 12.50 19.22
C THR A 85 -25.18 13.33 18.57
N PHE A 86 -24.34 13.97 19.37
CA PHE A 86 -23.20 14.72 18.84
C PHE A 86 -22.21 13.82 18.10
N MET A 87 -21.86 12.66 18.67
CA MET A 87 -20.98 11.69 18.03
C MET A 87 -21.61 11.10 16.76
N LEU A 88 -22.92 10.82 16.79
CA LEU A 88 -23.67 10.40 15.61
C LEU A 88 -23.63 11.44 14.50
N CYS A 89 -23.86 12.72 14.81
CA CYS A 89 -23.75 13.80 13.83
C CYS A 89 -22.32 13.92 13.30
N LEU A 90 -21.30 13.83 14.16
CA LEU A 90 -19.91 13.94 13.76
C LEU A 90 -19.47 12.79 12.84
N PHE A 91 -19.82 11.54 13.17
CA PHE A 91 -19.54 10.37 12.33
C PHE A 91 -20.41 10.39 11.06
N GLY A 92 -21.70 10.72 11.17
CA GLY A 92 -22.66 10.78 10.06
C GLY A 92 -22.33 11.88 9.04
N LEU A 93 -22.03 13.09 9.50
CA LEU A 93 -21.58 14.18 8.62
C LEU A 93 -20.23 13.85 7.98
N SER A 94 -19.34 13.14 8.68
CA SER A 94 -18.08 12.68 8.09
C SER A 94 -18.28 11.69 6.95
N LEU A 95 -19.35 10.88 6.95
CA LEU A 95 -19.68 9.99 5.83
C LEU A 95 -20.15 10.75 4.58
N LYS A 96 -20.80 11.90 4.76
CA LYS A 96 -21.44 12.68 3.69
C LYS A 96 -20.52 13.76 3.08
N TYR A 97 -19.75 14.47 3.90
CA TYR A 97 -19.03 15.68 3.49
C TYR A 97 -17.49 15.54 3.54
N GLY A 98 -16.94 14.34 3.67
CA GLY A 98 -15.48 14.15 3.70
C GLY A 98 -15.02 12.70 3.86
N PRO A 99 -13.72 12.48 4.18
CA PRO A 99 -13.24 11.16 4.58
C PRO A 99 -13.86 10.78 5.94
N PRO A 100 -14.36 9.54 6.11
CA PRO A 100 -14.93 9.06 7.35
C PRO A 100 -14.00 9.32 8.55
N MET A 101 -14.59 9.57 9.72
CA MET A 101 -13.81 9.88 10.93
C MET A 101 -12.75 8.81 11.25
N ILE A 102 -13.07 7.54 11.00
CA ILE A 102 -12.14 6.42 11.23
C ILE A 102 -10.99 6.42 10.22
N GLU A 103 -11.24 6.81 8.96
CA GLU A 103 -10.18 7.00 7.97
C GLU A 103 -9.23 8.12 8.41
N ARG A 104 -9.78 9.25 8.89
CA ARG A 104 -8.96 10.36 9.40
C ARG A 104 -8.07 9.93 10.56
N LEU A 105 -8.60 9.10 11.46
CA LEU A 105 -7.83 8.51 12.57
C LEU A 105 -6.79 7.50 12.08
N ALA A 106 -7.13 6.67 11.08
CA ALA A 106 -6.21 5.72 10.48
C ALA A 106 -5.04 6.43 9.78
N ARG A 107 -5.31 7.53 9.06
CA ARG A 107 -4.30 8.35 8.38
C ARG A 107 -3.28 9.01 9.32
N LEU A 108 -3.60 9.17 10.61
CA LEU A 108 -2.64 9.66 11.61
C LEU A 108 -1.54 8.65 11.90
N ARG A 109 -1.81 7.34 11.73
CA ARG A 109 -0.80 6.27 11.88
C ARG A 109 -0.19 5.90 10.53
N GLU A 110 -1.01 5.80 9.49
CA GLU A 110 -0.60 5.41 8.14
C GLU A 110 -1.08 6.45 7.11
N PRO A 111 -0.21 7.40 6.70
CA PRO A 111 -0.62 8.52 5.85
C PRO A 111 -1.24 8.10 4.50
N VAL A 112 -0.83 6.94 3.98
CA VAL A 112 -1.29 6.36 2.71
C VAL A 112 -2.01 5.05 3.00
N LEU A 113 -3.34 5.07 2.91
CA LEU A 113 -4.20 3.89 3.07
C LEU A 113 -4.52 3.27 1.70
N PRO A 114 -4.48 1.94 1.56
CA PRO A 114 -4.95 1.26 0.35
C PRO A 114 -6.48 1.36 0.22
N ASP A 115 -7.01 1.32 -1.00
CA ASP A 115 -8.44 1.57 -1.29
C ASP A 115 -9.40 0.64 -0.53
N ILE A 116 -9.04 -0.63 -0.37
CA ILE A 116 -9.81 -1.60 0.43
C ILE A 116 -9.91 -1.16 1.90
N ALA A 117 -8.85 -0.57 2.46
CA ALA A 117 -8.87 -0.06 3.82
C ALA A 117 -9.74 1.22 3.91
N ILE A 118 -9.80 2.03 2.85
CA ILE A 118 -10.69 3.19 2.77
C ILE A 118 -12.15 2.72 2.82
N ASP A 119 -12.54 1.75 2.00
CA ASP A 119 -13.90 1.19 2.01
C ASP A 119 -14.26 0.53 3.35
N TYR A 120 -13.31 -0.21 3.93
CA TYR A 120 -13.46 -0.78 5.26
C TYR A 120 -13.72 0.31 6.32
N THR A 121 -12.91 1.37 6.36
CA THR A 121 -13.09 2.46 7.34
C THR A 121 -14.46 3.14 7.20
N ARG A 122 -15.02 3.21 5.98
CA ARG A 122 -16.38 3.70 5.74
C ARG A 122 -17.43 2.76 6.32
N GLN A 123 -17.29 1.44 6.15
CA GLN A 123 -18.20 0.46 6.77
C GLN A 123 -18.14 0.51 8.29
N VAL A 124 -16.94 0.54 8.88
CA VAL A 124 -16.76 0.66 10.33
C VAL A 124 -17.41 1.96 10.83
N THR A 125 -17.27 3.07 10.10
CA THR A 125 -17.92 4.34 10.45
C THR A 125 -19.45 4.24 10.44
N LYS A 126 -20.05 3.48 9.51
CA LYS A 126 -21.50 3.20 9.51
C LYS A 126 -21.92 2.39 10.73
N VAL A 127 -21.13 1.39 11.14
CA VAL A 127 -21.40 0.60 12.35
C VAL A 127 -21.35 1.49 13.60
N TRP A 128 -20.38 2.41 13.68
CA TRP A 128 -20.33 3.40 14.76
C TRP A 128 -21.54 4.34 14.77
N CYS A 129 -22.00 4.81 13.61
CA CYS A 129 -23.25 5.58 13.53
C CYS A 129 -24.44 4.78 14.06
N LEU A 130 -24.59 3.52 13.62
CA LEU A 130 -25.67 2.66 14.11
C LEU A 130 -25.59 2.46 15.63
N PHE A 131 -24.38 2.22 16.16
CA PHE A 131 -24.14 2.10 17.59
C PHE A 131 -24.55 3.38 18.34
N PHE A 132 -24.09 4.56 17.92
CA PHE A 132 -24.44 5.82 18.58
C PHE A 132 -25.93 6.13 18.53
N MET A 133 -26.61 5.77 17.43
CA MET A 133 -28.06 5.90 17.32
C MET A 133 -28.79 5.02 18.33
N LEU A 134 -28.47 3.72 18.37
CA LEU A 134 -29.09 2.79 19.32
C LEU A 134 -28.76 3.15 20.77
N ASN A 135 -27.50 3.51 21.05
CA ASN A 135 -27.08 3.92 22.38
C ASN A 135 -27.79 5.19 22.86
N GLY A 136 -27.94 6.18 21.97
CA GLY A 136 -28.68 7.40 22.25
C GLY A 136 -30.15 7.14 22.55
N LEU A 137 -30.79 6.24 21.79
CA LEU A 137 -32.18 5.83 22.03
C LEU A 137 -32.35 5.12 23.38
N VAL A 138 -31.48 4.15 23.69
CA VAL A 138 -31.53 3.45 24.99
C VAL A 138 -31.30 4.43 26.14
N ALA A 139 -30.31 5.33 26.02
CA ALA A 139 -30.06 6.36 27.02
C ALA A 139 -31.26 7.32 27.19
N ALA A 140 -31.97 7.66 26.12
CA ALA A 140 -33.19 8.47 26.17
C ALA A 140 -34.33 7.72 26.88
N CYS A 141 -34.58 6.46 26.51
CA CYS A 141 -35.57 5.60 27.16
C CYS A 141 -35.30 5.48 28.67
N LEU A 142 -34.04 5.25 29.07
CA LEU A 142 -33.65 5.18 30.47
C LEU A 142 -33.83 6.52 31.19
N THR A 143 -33.61 7.63 30.50
CA THR A 143 -33.80 8.97 31.08
C THR A 143 -35.28 9.28 31.32
N LEU A 144 -36.16 8.81 30.44
CA LEU A 144 -37.60 9.06 30.52
C LEU A 144 -38.33 8.13 31.50
N TRP A 145 -37.95 6.86 31.58
CA TRP A 145 -38.75 5.84 32.25
C TRP A 145 -38.02 5.02 33.32
N ALA A 146 -36.69 4.97 33.31
CA ALA A 146 -35.95 4.08 34.21
C ALA A 146 -35.53 4.78 35.51
N PRO A 147 -35.42 4.03 36.62
CA PRO A 147 -34.84 4.53 37.84
C PRO A 147 -33.34 4.84 37.66
N LEU A 148 -32.82 5.71 38.51
CA LEU A 148 -31.46 6.24 38.40
C LEU A 148 -30.37 5.14 38.45
N SER A 149 -30.60 4.04 39.17
CA SER A 149 -29.67 2.90 39.24
C SER A 149 -29.45 2.23 37.88
N TRP A 150 -30.53 1.96 37.14
CA TRP A 150 -30.46 1.38 35.79
C TRP A 150 -29.84 2.37 34.80
N TRP A 151 -30.16 3.67 34.94
CA TRP A 151 -29.54 4.71 34.13
C TRP A 151 -28.02 4.77 34.35
N THR A 152 -27.55 4.73 35.61
CA THR A 152 -26.12 4.75 35.94
C THR A 152 -25.41 3.47 35.54
N LEU A 153 -26.02 2.31 35.75
CA LEU A 153 -25.44 1.03 35.32
C LEU A 153 -25.21 1.00 33.81
N TYR A 154 -26.21 1.42 33.03
CA TYR A 154 -26.08 1.42 31.58
C TYR A 154 -25.06 2.45 31.09
N ASN A 155 -25.23 3.73 31.46
CA ASN A 155 -24.38 4.80 30.95
C ASN A 155 -22.98 4.83 31.58
N GLY A 156 -22.82 4.26 32.79
CA GLY A 156 -21.57 4.22 33.54
C GLY A 156 -20.75 2.95 33.35
N LEU A 157 -21.33 1.86 32.83
CA LEU A 157 -20.61 0.60 32.63
C LEU A 157 -20.94 -0.08 31.30
N ILE A 158 -22.22 -0.40 31.05
CA ILE A 158 -22.61 -1.23 29.90
C ILE A 158 -22.27 -0.54 28.57
N ALA A 159 -22.58 0.75 28.44
CA ALA A 159 -22.28 1.51 27.23
C ALA A 159 -20.78 1.53 26.91
N TYR A 160 -19.93 1.66 27.93
CA TYR A 160 -18.47 1.61 27.77
C TYR A 160 -17.97 0.21 27.43
N ALA A 161 -18.54 -0.83 28.04
CA ALA A 161 -18.21 -2.23 27.70
C ALA A 161 -18.57 -2.54 26.24
N LEU A 162 -19.73 -2.09 25.76
CA LEU A 162 -20.15 -2.25 24.36
C LEU A 162 -19.24 -1.47 23.40
N MET A 163 -18.87 -0.24 23.74
CA MET A 163 -17.89 0.53 22.94
C MET A 163 -16.53 -0.18 22.88
N GLY A 164 -16.04 -0.71 24.01
CA GLY A 164 -14.80 -1.46 24.07
C GLY A 164 -14.85 -2.75 23.25
N LEU A 165 -15.97 -3.48 23.33
CA LEU A 165 -16.20 -4.68 22.53
C LEU A 165 -16.24 -4.37 21.03
N LEU A 166 -16.90 -3.28 20.64
CA LEU A 166 -16.95 -2.86 19.23
C LEU A 166 -15.55 -2.54 18.69
N PHE A 167 -14.72 -1.85 19.46
CA PHE A 167 -13.30 -1.63 19.12
C PHE A 167 -12.50 -2.94 19.05
N PHE A 168 -12.73 -3.85 19.99
CA PHE A 168 -12.03 -5.14 20.01
C PHE A 168 -12.39 -6.00 18.79
N ILE A 169 -13.67 -6.04 18.42
CA ILE A 169 -14.16 -6.71 17.22
C ILE A 169 -13.58 -6.06 15.96
N GLU A 170 -13.58 -4.72 15.87
CA GLU A 170 -12.93 -4.01 14.75
C GLU A 170 -11.46 -4.36 14.61
N TRP A 171 -10.75 -4.46 15.74
CA TRP A 171 -9.33 -4.83 15.76
C TRP A 171 -9.09 -6.27 15.30
N LEU A 172 -9.95 -7.22 15.70
CA LEU A 172 -9.87 -8.62 15.27
C LEU A 172 -10.17 -8.78 13.78
N ILE A 173 -11.18 -8.07 13.28
CA ILE A 173 -11.64 -8.18 11.89
C ILE A 173 -10.75 -7.36 10.94
N ARG A 174 -10.00 -6.37 11.47
CA ARG A 174 -9.14 -5.49 10.69
C ARG A 174 -8.28 -6.30 9.71
N PRO A 175 -8.46 -6.12 8.39
CA PRO A 175 -7.65 -6.82 7.41
C PRO A 175 -6.19 -6.41 7.58
N LYS A 176 -5.36 -7.34 8.04
CA LYS A 176 -3.90 -7.17 8.05
C LYS A 176 -3.40 -7.38 6.63
N GLY A 177 -3.40 -6.31 5.83
CA GLY A 177 -2.61 -6.19 4.59
C GLY A 177 -2.67 -7.37 3.62
N LYS A 178 -3.84 -7.95 3.35
CA LYS A 178 -4.03 -8.85 2.20
C LYS A 178 -5.17 -8.33 1.34
N ARG A 179 -4.81 -7.76 0.18
CA ARG A 179 -5.77 -7.39 -0.86
C ARG A 179 -6.43 -8.66 -1.40
N PRO A 180 -7.76 -8.84 -1.33
CA PRO A 180 -8.44 -9.89 -2.06
C PRO A 180 -8.73 -9.37 -3.47
N GLY A 181 -8.09 -9.93 -4.50
CA GLY A 181 -8.45 -9.65 -5.89
C GLY A 181 -7.31 -9.54 -6.90
N MET A 182 -6.05 -9.39 -6.47
CA MET A 182 -4.89 -9.53 -7.36
C MET A 182 -4.00 -10.66 -6.86
N ASN A 183 -3.83 -11.69 -7.69
CA ASN A 183 -2.90 -12.81 -7.46
C ASN A 183 -1.45 -12.30 -7.58
N TRP A 184 -1.06 -11.31 -6.78
CA TRP A 184 0.32 -10.88 -6.67
C TRP A 184 1.13 -12.00 -6.04
N ILE A 185 2.21 -12.42 -6.71
CA ILE A 185 3.19 -13.35 -6.16
C ILE A 185 4.40 -12.51 -5.82
N ASN A 186 4.81 -12.50 -4.55
CA ASN A 186 6.06 -11.84 -4.19
C ASN A 186 7.24 -12.50 -4.90
N LEU A 187 8.28 -11.71 -5.15
CA LEU A 187 9.47 -12.14 -5.88
C LEU A 187 10.12 -13.39 -5.26
N GLU A 188 10.18 -13.45 -3.94
CA GLU A 188 10.73 -14.60 -3.20
C GLU A 188 9.91 -15.89 -3.34
N HIS A 189 8.65 -15.80 -3.74
CA HIS A 189 7.73 -16.94 -3.84
C HIS A 189 7.52 -17.44 -5.29
N LEU A 190 8.11 -16.80 -6.30
CA LEU A 190 7.88 -17.13 -7.71
C LEU A 190 8.20 -18.60 -8.05
N LEU A 191 9.18 -19.22 -7.38
CA LEU A 191 9.56 -20.60 -7.66
C LEU A 191 8.87 -21.64 -6.76
N LEU A 192 8.12 -21.23 -5.73
CA LEU A 192 7.50 -22.15 -4.78
C LEU A 192 6.37 -22.96 -5.41
N LYS A 193 5.44 -22.28 -6.10
CA LYS A 193 4.23 -22.91 -6.64
C LYS A 193 4.03 -22.56 -8.11
N GLY A 194 3.80 -23.59 -8.91
CA GLY A 194 3.41 -23.48 -10.31
C GLY A 194 1.99 -22.94 -10.50
N HIS A 195 1.80 -22.09 -11.50
CA HIS A 195 0.51 -21.51 -11.85
C HIS A 195 0.30 -21.59 -13.36
N ALA A 196 -0.27 -22.70 -13.85
CA ALA A 196 -0.43 -22.97 -15.28
C ALA A 196 -1.33 -21.94 -15.99
N ASP A 197 -2.36 -21.43 -15.29
CA ASP A 197 -3.30 -20.44 -15.84
C ASP A 197 -2.71 -19.03 -15.93
N ARG A 198 -1.49 -18.82 -15.41
CA ARG A 198 -0.85 -17.50 -15.38
C ARG A 198 0.14 -17.36 -16.52
N ARG A 199 -0.21 -16.55 -17.52
CA ARG A 199 0.69 -16.22 -18.63
C ARG A 199 1.80 -15.25 -18.19
N VAL A 200 3.03 -15.50 -18.65
CA VAL A 200 4.24 -14.71 -18.41
C VAL A 200 4.69 -13.97 -19.67
N SER A 201 4.72 -14.64 -20.82
CA SER A 201 5.02 -14.04 -22.13
C SER A 201 3.97 -14.41 -23.17
N VAL A 202 3.86 -13.57 -24.20
CA VAL A 202 2.84 -13.72 -25.27
C VAL A 202 3.41 -14.43 -26.49
N ASP A 203 4.64 -14.10 -26.90
CA ASP A 203 5.30 -14.69 -28.06
C ASP A 203 6.81 -14.80 -27.80
N PRO A 204 7.38 -16.01 -27.61
CA PRO A 204 6.64 -17.28 -27.49
C PRO A 204 5.74 -17.29 -26.24
N GLU A 205 4.64 -18.04 -26.29
CA GLU A 205 3.75 -18.17 -25.13
C GLU A 205 4.46 -18.96 -24.01
N LEU A 206 4.54 -18.36 -22.82
CA LEU A 206 5.10 -18.98 -21.62
C LEU A 206 4.14 -18.75 -20.47
N ASN A 207 3.82 -19.79 -19.71
CA ASN A 207 3.10 -19.66 -18.44
C ASN A 207 4.07 -19.76 -17.24
N HIS A 208 3.57 -19.40 -16.06
CA HIS A 208 4.36 -19.35 -14.84
C HIS A 208 4.85 -20.74 -14.39
N ASP A 209 4.07 -21.80 -14.62
CA ASP A 209 4.49 -23.16 -14.27
C ASP A 209 5.69 -23.61 -15.12
N THR A 210 5.66 -23.37 -16.43
CA THR A 210 6.76 -23.64 -17.35
C THR A 210 7.98 -22.77 -17.06
N LEU A 211 7.79 -21.47 -16.75
CA LEU A 211 8.88 -20.59 -16.30
C LEU A 211 9.58 -21.18 -15.07
N ARG A 212 8.79 -21.56 -14.07
CA ARG A 212 9.27 -22.16 -12.82
C ARG A 212 10.04 -23.44 -13.10
N GLU A 213 9.49 -24.35 -13.89
CA GLU A 213 10.16 -25.61 -14.23
C GLU A 213 11.52 -25.37 -14.89
N ARG A 214 11.58 -24.49 -15.91
CA ARG A 214 12.83 -24.15 -16.60
C ARG A 214 13.86 -23.52 -15.65
N ALA A 215 13.43 -22.61 -14.78
CA ALA A 215 14.30 -22.02 -13.77
C ALA A 215 14.87 -23.07 -12.80
N LEU A 216 14.05 -24.03 -12.34
CA LEU A 216 14.51 -25.10 -11.45
C LEU A 216 15.49 -26.06 -12.13
N ARG A 217 15.29 -26.37 -13.41
CA ARG A 217 16.21 -27.19 -14.23
C ARG A 217 17.53 -26.48 -14.49
N LEU A 218 17.49 -25.18 -14.77
CA LEU A 218 18.69 -24.37 -14.85
C LEU A 218 19.45 -24.35 -13.53
N ALA A 219 18.73 -24.18 -12.41
CA ALA A 219 19.34 -24.16 -11.09
C ALA A 219 20.10 -25.46 -10.79
N GLY A 220 19.51 -26.61 -11.12
CA GLY A 220 20.15 -27.91 -10.96
C GLY A 220 21.39 -28.05 -11.83
N GLY A 221 21.32 -27.59 -13.07
CA GLY A 221 22.43 -27.59 -14.00
C GLY A 221 23.60 -26.69 -13.59
N LEU A 222 23.33 -25.53 -13.02
CA LEU A 222 24.34 -24.62 -12.48
C LEU A 222 24.98 -25.20 -11.21
N GLN A 223 24.18 -25.78 -10.31
CA GLN A 223 24.70 -26.40 -9.08
C GLN A 223 25.56 -27.63 -9.39
N GLN A 224 25.15 -28.48 -10.34
CA GLN A 224 25.91 -29.65 -10.78
C GLN A 224 27.29 -29.26 -11.35
N ARG A 225 27.37 -28.13 -12.04
CA ARG A 225 28.62 -27.59 -12.62
C ARG A 225 29.45 -26.78 -11.61
N GLY A 226 28.97 -26.59 -10.38
CA GLY A 226 29.66 -25.81 -9.35
C GLY A 226 29.82 -24.33 -9.69
N VAL A 227 28.95 -23.79 -10.56
CA VAL A 227 28.97 -22.37 -10.95
C VAL A 227 28.62 -21.52 -9.73
N ARG A 228 29.32 -20.41 -9.53
CA ARG A 228 29.07 -19.44 -8.44
C ARG A 228 28.70 -18.06 -8.96
N ARG A 229 29.14 -17.72 -10.17
CA ARG A 229 28.88 -16.42 -10.81
C ARG A 229 28.64 -16.61 -12.29
N VAL A 230 27.58 -16.01 -12.80
CA VAL A 230 27.23 -16.06 -14.23
C VAL A 230 27.05 -14.66 -14.80
N ALA A 231 27.63 -14.42 -15.97
CA ALA A 231 27.30 -13.24 -16.77
C ALA A 231 26.12 -13.57 -17.70
N VAL A 232 25.07 -12.75 -17.71
CA VAL A 232 23.89 -12.98 -18.54
C VAL A 232 23.63 -11.76 -19.43
N HIS A 233 23.54 -11.98 -20.73
CA HIS A 233 23.15 -10.98 -21.71
C HIS A 233 22.20 -11.59 -22.74
N LEU A 234 20.90 -11.55 -22.44
CA LEU A 234 19.84 -12.06 -23.30
C LEU A 234 18.94 -10.91 -23.75
N GLU A 235 18.51 -10.93 -25.01
CA GLU A 235 17.60 -9.94 -25.57
C GLU A 235 16.13 -10.25 -25.21
N ASP A 236 15.80 -11.54 -25.08
CA ASP A 236 14.47 -11.97 -24.71
C ASP A 236 14.24 -11.83 -23.20
N ALA A 237 13.10 -11.21 -22.88
CA ALA A 237 12.73 -10.90 -21.51
C ALA A 237 12.39 -12.14 -20.67
N ALA A 238 11.72 -13.13 -21.28
CA ALA A 238 11.33 -14.34 -20.60
C ALA A 238 12.55 -15.25 -20.35
N GLU A 239 13.50 -15.30 -21.28
CA GLU A 239 14.77 -16.02 -21.11
C GLU A 239 15.66 -15.37 -20.05
N LEU A 240 15.73 -14.03 -20.02
CA LEU A 240 16.42 -13.31 -18.95
C LEU A 240 15.79 -13.63 -17.58
N ALA A 241 14.46 -13.67 -17.49
CA ALA A 241 13.77 -14.05 -16.26
C ALA A 241 14.09 -15.49 -15.83
N GLN A 242 14.14 -16.44 -16.79
CA GLN A 242 14.56 -17.83 -16.55
C GLN A 242 15.99 -17.89 -15.99
N ALA A 243 16.92 -17.16 -16.62
CA ALA A 243 18.32 -17.13 -16.22
C ALA A 243 18.50 -16.55 -14.81
N LEU A 244 17.83 -15.44 -14.50
CA LEU A 244 17.89 -14.80 -13.19
C LEU A 244 17.33 -15.71 -12.09
N LEU A 245 16.11 -16.23 -12.28
CA LEU A 245 15.44 -17.06 -11.28
C LEU A 245 16.20 -18.38 -11.06
N GLY A 246 16.68 -19.02 -12.12
CA GLY A 246 17.45 -20.26 -12.00
C GLY A 246 18.81 -20.05 -11.34
N ALA A 247 19.52 -18.97 -11.66
CA ALA A 247 20.77 -18.63 -10.99
C ALA A 247 20.56 -18.35 -9.50
N TRP A 248 19.58 -17.51 -9.15
CA TRP A 248 19.28 -17.21 -7.74
C TRP A 248 18.85 -18.43 -6.94
N GLN A 249 18.05 -19.32 -7.53
CA GLN A 249 17.67 -20.59 -6.91
C GLN A 249 18.87 -21.51 -6.64
N ALA A 250 19.89 -21.46 -7.49
CA ALA A 250 21.14 -22.20 -7.30
C ALA A 250 22.12 -21.50 -6.33
N GLY A 251 21.78 -20.32 -5.80
CA GLY A 251 22.70 -19.50 -4.99
C GLY A 251 23.81 -18.84 -5.81
N VAL A 252 23.62 -18.71 -7.13
CA VAL A 252 24.57 -18.11 -8.07
C VAL A 252 24.34 -16.61 -8.17
N SER A 253 25.42 -15.84 -8.07
CA SER A 253 25.38 -14.38 -8.31
C SER A 253 25.30 -14.07 -9.80
N VAL A 254 24.43 -13.14 -10.20
CA VAL A 254 24.27 -12.78 -11.62
C VAL A 254 24.91 -11.43 -11.91
N LEU A 255 25.70 -11.36 -12.98
CA LEU A 255 26.24 -10.12 -13.54
C LEU A 255 25.55 -9.83 -14.88
N LEU A 256 24.99 -8.63 -15.03
CA LEU A 256 24.44 -8.15 -16.28
C LEU A 256 25.40 -7.11 -16.88
N PRO A 257 26.17 -7.47 -17.91
CA PRO A 257 27.06 -6.54 -18.58
C PRO A 257 26.24 -5.47 -19.34
N ALA A 258 26.89 -4.36 -19.68
CA ALA A 258 26.27 -3.30 -20.46
C ALA A 258 26.10 -3.68 -21.95
N ASP A 259 27.06 -4.46 -22.45
CA ASP A 259 27.19 -4.89 -23.84
C ASP A 259 28.02 -6.18 -23.92
N LEU A 260 28.14 -6.73 -25.13
CA LEU A 260 28.96 -7.92 -25.45
C LEU A 260 30.28 -7.57 -26.16
N GLN A 261 30.74 -6.31 -26.11
CA GLN A 261 31.99 -5.95 -26.77
C GLN A 261 33.16 -6.74 -26.19
N ALA A 262 34.17 -7.01 -27.01
CA ALA A 262 35.34 -7.81 -26.62
C ALA A 262 36.02 -7.26 -25.35
N GLN A 263 36.09 -5.93 -25.21
CA GLN A 263 36.66 -5.29 -24.01
C GLN A 263 35.82 -5.54 -22.75
N THR A 264 34.49 -5.49 -22.85
CA THR A 264 33.57 -5.79 -21.74
C THR A 264 33.70 -7.26 -21.33
N ARG A 265 33.76 -8.18 -22.31
CA ARG A 265 33.98 -9.60 -22.04
C ARG A 265 35.32 -9.84 -21.33
N LEU A 266 36.44 -9.37 -21.90
CA LEU A 266 37.77 -9.50 -21.30
C LEU A 266 37.85 -8.94 -19.86
N ARG A 267 37.14 -7.84 -19.59
CA ARG A 267 37.11 -7.22 -18.25
C ARG A 267 36.42 -8.10 -17.20
N TRP A 268 35.35 -8.79 -17.56
CA TRP A 268 34.55 -9.59 -16.62
C TRP A 268 34.84 -11.09 -16.67
N ASP A 269 35.59 -11.55 -17.66
CA ASP A 269 35.87 -12.96 -17.90
C ASP A 269 36.47 -13.66 -16.68
N SER A 270 37.41 -12.99 -15.99
CA SER A 270 38.04 -13.52 -14.77
C SER A 270 37.15 -13.45 -13.52
N GLN A 271 35.98 -12.80 -13.61
CA GLN A 271 35.07 -12.60 -12.49
C GLN A 271 33.82 -13.47 -12.54
N VAL A 272 33.57 -14.15 -13.65
CA VAL A 272 32.42 -15.05 -13.86
C VAL A 272 32.91 -16.43 -14.27
N ASP A 273 32.15 -17.47 -13.93
CA ASP A 273 32.49 -18.85 -14.29
C ASP A 273 31.92 -19.23 -15.66
N LEU A 274 30.88 -18.51 -16.10
CA LEU A 274 30.10 -18.81 -17.30
C LEU A 274 29.46 -17.54 -17.87
N TRP A 275 29.30 -17.51 -19.19
CA TRP A 275 28.48 -16.55 -19.92
C TRP A 275 27.24 -17.22 -20.51
N ILE A 276 26.09 -16.55 -20.41
CA ILE A 276 24.85 -16.90 -21.09
C ILE A 276 24.47 -15.72 -21.96
N THR A 277 24.64 -15.88 -23.27
CA THR A 277 24.47 -14.81 -24.27
C THR A 277 23.44 -15.16 -25.34
N GLN A 278 23.10 -16.44 -25.45
CA GLN A 278 22.14 -16.95 -26.43
C GLN A 278 21.21 -17.98 -25.79
N SER A 279 20.06 -18.21 -26.42
CA SER A 279 19.02 -19.12 -25.95
C SER A 279 19.48 -20.59 -25.90
N GLU A 280 20.35 -20.99 -26.83
CA GLU A 280 20.93 -22.33 -26.92
C GLU A 280 21.84 -22.61 -25.71
N GLU A 281 22.73 -21.67 -25.38
CA GLU A 281 23.61 -21.73 -24.20
C GLU A 281 22.79 -21.85 -22.90
N LEU A 282 21.64 -21.17 -22.81
CA LEU A 282 20.74 -21.27 -21.66
C LEU A 282 20.14 -22.69 -21.53
N GLN A 283 19.73 -23.29 -22.65
CA GLN A 283 19.08 -24.60 -22.68
C GLN A 283 20.07 -25.74 -22.43
N ASP A 284 21.30 -25.64 -22.94
CA ASP A 284 22.38 -26.62 -22.75
C ASP A 284 22.79 -26.77 -21.27
N LEU A 285 22.48 -25.77 -20.45
CA LEU A 285 22.74 -25.81 -19.02
C LEU A 285 21.71 -26.62 -18.25
N TYR A 286 20.51 -26.87 -18.78
CA TYR A 286 19.44 -27.55 -18.05
C TYR A 286 19.85 -28.96 -17.61
N ALA A 287 19.54 -29.30 -16.35
CA ALA A 287 19.71 -30.64 -15.80
C ALA A 287 18.45 -31.03 -15.01
N ASP A 288 18.57 -32.04 -14.15
CA ASP A 288 17.52 -32.43 -13.21
C ASP A 288 17.15 -31.23 -12.31
N PRO A 289 15.85 -30.95 -12.11
CA PRO A 289 15.42 -29.75 -11.41
C PRO A 289 15.75 -29.81 -9.92
N LEU A 290 16.16 -28.67 -9.35
CA LEU A 290 16.23 -28.55 -7.89
C LEU A 290 14.84 -28.53 -7.26
N PRO A 291 14.73 -28.95 -5.98
CA PRO A 291 13.51 -28.74 -5.21
C PRO A 291 13.14 -27.27 -5.19
N ALA A 292 11.86 -26.98 -5.39
CA ALA A 292 11.35 -25.63 -5.27
C ALA A 292 11.55 -25.09 -3.84
N ALA A 293 12.15 -23.91 -3.75
CA ALA A 293 12.37 -23.21 -2.49
C ALA A 293 12.03 -21.73 -2.63
N GLN A 294 11.92 -21.06 -1.49
CA GLN A 294 11.79 -19.61 -1.43
C GLN A 294 13.16 -18.99 -1.75
N LEU A 295 13.19 -17.96 -2.59
CA LEU A 295 14.43 -17.24 -2.86
C LEU A 295 14.86 -16.43 -1.63
N ASP A 296 16.15 -16.48 -1.31
CA ASP A 296 16.71 -15.71 -0.20
C ASP A 296 16.92 -14.25 -0.63
N LEU A 297 16.14 -13.35 -0.03
CA LEU A 297 16.16 -11.92 -0.36
C LEU A 297 17.52 -11.25 -0.13
N ASP A 298 18.35 -11.75 0.78
CA ASP A 298 19.64 -11.15 1.14
C ASP A 298 20.82 -11.81 0.42
N GLN A 299 20.73 -13.11 0.13
CA GLN A 299 21.81 -13.83 -0.58
C GLN A 299 21.71 -13.72 -2.10
N CYS A 300 20.52 -13.58 -2.66
CA CYS A 300 20.38 -13.42 -4.11
C CYS A 300 20.85 -12.02 -4.53
N GLN A 301 21.89 -11.97 -5.37
CA GLN A 301 22.56 -10.74 -5.80
C GLN A 301 22.51 -10.56 -7.32
N LEU A 302 22.44 -9.29 -7.74
CA LEU A 302 22.48 -8.85 -9.13
C LEU A 302 23.47 -7.70 -9.27
N SER A 303 24.46 -7.86 -10.14
CA SER A 303 25.45 -6.83 -10.48
C SER A 303 25.13 -6.22 -11.84
N LEU A 304 24.82 -4.93 -11.87
CA LEU A 304 24.56 -4.17 -13.08
C LEU A 304 25.81 -3.38 -13.49
N CYS A 305 26.29 -3.57 -14.71
CA CYS A 305 27.43 -2.80 -15.23
C CYS A 305 26.94 -1.67 -16.15
N THR A 306 27.46 -0.46 -15.95
CA THR A 306 27.14 0.69 -16.82
C THR A 306 28.20 0.85 -17.91
N SER A 307 27.81 1.13 -19.15
CA SER A 307 28.73 1.54 -20.24
C SER A 307 29.30 2.93 -19.90
N GLY A 308 30.37 3.00 -19.10
CA GLY A 308 30.89 4.27 -18.59
C GLY A 308 31.31 5.21 -19.73
N SER A 309 30.69 6.39 -19.83
CA SER A 309 31.12 7.44 -20.77
C SER A 309 32.46 8.08 -20.40
N SER A 310 32.96 7.81 -19.18
CA SER A 310 34.21 8.34 -18.61
C SER A 310 35.37 7.31 -18.55
N GLY A 311 35.26 6.18 -19.27
CA GLY A 311 36.35 5.21 -19.46
C GLY A 311 36.34 3.97 -18.54
N GLU A 312 35.80 4.09 -17.33
CA GLU A 312 35.68 2.96 -16.37
C GLU A 312 34.19 2.62 -16.11
N PRO A 313 33.70 1.45 -16.57
CA PRO A 313 32.36 0.95 -16.25
C PRO A 313 32.15 0.79 -14.75
N LYS A 314 31.08 1.38 -14.22
CA LYS A 314 30.70 1.21 -12.82
C LYS A 314 29.86 -0.05 -12.65
N ARG A 315 30.23 -0.88 -11.68
CA ARG A 315 29.44 -2.00 -11.17
C ARG A 315 28.52 -1.51 -10.06
N ILE A 316 27.24 -1.87 -10.14
CA ILE A 316 26.21 -1.56 -9.15
C ILE A 316 25.62 -2.88 -8.67
N ASP A 317 25.91 -3.24 -7.42
CA ASP A 317 25.40 -4.45 -6.81
C ASP A 317 24.05 -4.18 -6.12
N LYS A 318 23.09 -5.08 -6.33
CA LYS A 318 21.77 -5.05 -5.72
C LYS A 318 21.39 -6.41 -5.16
N SER A 319 20.82 -6.40 -3.95
CA SER A 319 20.17 -7.59 -3.39
C SER A 319 18.75 -7.75 -3.91
N LEU A 320 18.25 -8.99 -3.87
CA LEU A 320 16.86 -9.30 -4.19
C LEU A 320 15.88 -8.56 -3.28
N ARG A 321 16.25 -8.29 -2.02
CA ARG A 321 15.48 -7.43 -1.11
C ARG A 321 15.29 -6.02 -1.65
N GLN A 322 16.35 -5.40 -2.16
CA GLN A 322 16.27 -4.05 -2.73
C GLN A 322 15.34 -4.04 -3.96
N MET A 323 15.48 -5.04 -4.84
CA MET A 323 14.61 -5.20 -6.01
C MET A 323 13.15 -5.47 -5.61
N ALA A 324 12.91 -6.32 -4.63
CA ALA A 324 11.57 -6.62 -4.12
C ALA A 324 10.89 -5.37 -3.53
N ASN A 325 11.64 -4.56 -2.78
CA ASN A 325 11.14 -3.28 -2.26
C ASN A 325 10.80 -2.29 -3.37
N GLU A 326 11.64 -2.19 -4.40
CA GLU A 326 11.38 -1.35 -5.58
C GLU A 326 10.10 -1.79 -6.27
N VAL A 327 9.99 -3.08 -6.61
CA VAL A 327 8.78 -3.68 -7.20
C VAL A 327 7.55 -3.38 -6.35
N GLN A 328 7.62 -3.60 -5.04
CA GLN A 328 6.50 -3.36 -4.14
C GLN A 328 6.08 -1.89 -4.12
N ALA A 329 7.02 -0.96 -4.18
CA ALA A 329 6.72 0.47 -4.30
C ALA A 329 6.02 0.79 -5.62
N LEU A 330 6.44 0.19 -6.75
CA LEU A 330 5.77 0.38 -8.04
C LEU A 330 4.35 -0.20 -8.03
N GLU A 331 4.17 -1.36 -7.40
CA GLU A 331 2.86 -2.01 -7.27
C GLU A 331 1.92 -1.22 -6.34
N GLN A 332 2.46 -0.52 -5.33
CA GLN A 332 1.70 0.41 -4.52
C GLN A 332 1.28 1.67 -5.29
N LEU A 333 2.16 2.19 -6.15
CA LEU A 333 1.92 3.43 -6.90
C LEU A 333 0.99 3.23 -8.10
N TRP A 334 1.12 2.12 -8.83
CA TRP A 334 0.44 1.92 -10.12
C TRP A 334 -0.34 0.61 -10.23
N GLY A 335 -0.32 -0.26 -9.21
CA GLY A 335 -0.99 -1.56 -9.24
C GLY A 335 -2.49 -1.46 -9.54
N ALA A 336 -3.18 -0.53 -8.86
CA ALA A 336 -4.61 -0.33 -9.03
C ALA A 336 -4.99 0.20 -10.43
N ASP A 337 -4.20 1.14 -10.96
CA ASP A 337 -4.47 1.77 -12.25
C ASP A 337 -4.19 0.83 -13.44
N LEU A 338 -3.27 -0.13 -13.27
CA LEU A 338 -2.87 -1.04 -14.33
C LEU A 338 -3.81 -2.22 -14.49
N GLY A 339 -4.41 -2.74 -13.42
CA GLY A 339 -5.32 -3.88 -13.49
C GLY A 339 -4.73 -5.05 -14.30
N ASP A 340 -5.46 -5.47 -15.35
CA ASP A 340 -5.06 -6.57 -16.25
C ASP A 340 -4.27 -6.10 -17.50
N ALA A 341 -3.71 -4.88 -17.47
CA ALA A 341 -2.99 -4.32 -18.61
C ALA A 341 -1.81 -5.20 -19.04
N CYS A 342 -1.63 -5.35 -20.36
CA CYS A 342 -0.44 -5.99 -20.91
C CYS A 342 0.78 -5.11 -20.66
N ILE A 343 1.77 -5.64 -19.92
CA ILE A 343 3.02 -4.95 -19.62
C ILE A 343 4.03 -5.28 -20.72
N ILE A 344 4.41 -4.27 -21.49
CA ILE A 344 5.50 -4.36 -22.46
C ILE A 344 6.82 -4.05 -21.74
N ALA A 345 7.62 -5.08 -21.49
CA ALA A 345 8.98 -4.93 -20.99
C ALA A 345 9.95 -4.87 -22.18
N SER A 346 10.93 -3.97 -22.12
CA SER A 346 12.04 -3.93 -23.08
C SER A 346 13.34 -4.10 -22.32
N VAL A 347 14.09 -5.15 -22.65
CA VAL A 347 15.48 -5.30 -22.23
C VAL A 347 16.31 -4.45 -23.18
N ALA A 348 16.41 -3.15 -22.91
CA ALA A 348 17.32 -2.31 -23.67
C ALA A 348 18.76 -2.77 -23.33
N ALA A 349 19.40 -3.46 -24.28
CA ALA A 349 20.86 -3.42 -24.38
C ALA A 349 21.22 -1.94 -24.54
N LEU A 350 22.07 -1.42 -23.66
CA LEU A 350 22.41 0.00 -23.60
C LEU A 350 23.21 0.39 -24.86
N GLY A 351 22.49 0.71 -25.94
CA GLY A 351 23.05 1.25 -27.18
C GLY A 351 22.50 2.63 -27.58
N SER A 352 21.33 3.05 -27.04
CA SER A 352 20.74 4.36 -27.36
C SER A 352 20.27 5.09 -26.10
N PHE A 353 21.05 6.07 -25.68
CA PHE A 353 20.56 7.18 -24.87
C PHE A 353 19.60 8.01 -25.73
N CYS A 354 18.30 7.98 -25.42
CA CYS A 354 17.36 8.98 -25.96
C CYS A 354 16.67 9.74 -24.84
N GLY A 355 17.31 10.84 -24.44
CA GLY A 355 16.57 12.06 -24.14
C GLY A 355 16.28 12.76 -25.46
N HIS A 356 15.03 12.79 -25.91
CA HIS A 356 14.55 13.79 -26.87
C HIS A 356 13.11 14.18 -26.52
N TYR A 357 12.98 15.44 -26.14
CA TYR A 357 11.73 16.14 -25.88
C TYR A 357 11.42 16.95 -27.14
N VAL A 358 10.50 16.52 -28.01
CA VAL A 358 10.12 17.35 -29.17
C VAL A 358 8.62 17.31 -29.46
N ARG A 359 8.11 18.54 -29.59
CA ARG A 359 6.74 18.97 -29.88
C ARG A 359 6.61 19.19 -31.40
N GLY A 360 5.63 18.55 -32.04
CA GLY A 360 5.04 19.04 -33.29
C GLY A 360 5.42 18.33 -34.60
N LYS A 361 4.36 17.84 -35.27
CA LYS A 361 4.04 17.73 -36.70
C LYS A 361 5.10 17.29 -37.73
N ASN A 362 4.71 16.21 -38.42
CA ASN A 362 5.12 15.72 -39.74
C ASN A 362 6.58 15.28 -39.89
N PHE A 363 6.81 13.97 -40.05
CA PHE A 363 7.69 13.49 -41.12
C PHE A 363 7.38 12.04 -41.49
N THR A 364 7.32 11.80 -42.79
CA THR A 364 7.16 10.53 -43.51
C THR A 364 8.52 9.86 -43.74
N ARG A 365 8.53 8.52 -43.71
CA ARG A 365 9.56 7.59 -44.27
C ARG A 365 11.00 7.69 -43.73
N SER A 366 11.33 6.84 -42.77
CA SER A 366 12.22 5.65 -42.89
C SER A 366 12.62 5.20 -41.48
N ALA A 367 13.11 3.96 -41.35
CA ALA A 367 13.79 3.40 -40.19
C ALA A 367 12.94 2.98 -38.97
N THR A 368 13.08 1.70 -38.67
CA THR A 368 13.03 0.99 -37.39
C THR A 368 13.18 1.88 -36.16
N GLU A 369 12.11 2.52 -35.68
CA GLU A 369 12.14 3.25 -34.42
C GLU A 369 10.89 3.04 -33.54
N MET A 370 11.20 2.81 -32.28
CA MET A 370 10.39 2.58 -31.08
C MET A 370 8.99 3.22 -31.09
N LYS A 371 7.96 2.37 -31.06
CA LYS A 371 6.61 2.74 -30.61
C LYS A 371 6.51 2.62 -29.10
N THR A 372 6.87 3.69 -28.39
CA THR A 372 6.55 3.86 -26.96
C THR A 372 5.05 4.18 -26.84
N LEU A 373 4.27 3.21 -26.37
CA LEU A 373 2.82 3.34 -26.18
C LEU A 373 2.49 4.22 -24.98
N ARG A 374 1.65 5.23 -25.22
CA ARG A 374 0.93 6.03 -24.20
C ARG A 374 0.10 5.11 -23.31
N LEU A 375 0.28 5.19 -22.00
CA LEU A 375 -0.68 4.71 -21.00
C LEU A 375 -0.80 5.77 -19.89
N LEU A 376 -1.51 6.86 -20.17
CA LEU A 376 -2.10 7.75 -19.17
C LEU A 376 -3.42 8.28 -19.76
N PRO A 377 -4.55 8.26 -19.01
CA PRO A 377 -5.68 9.14 -19.27
C PRO A 377 -5.24 10.60 -19.09
N GLU A 378 -5.79 11.51 -19.89
CA GLU A 378 -5.28 12.87 -20.15
C GLU A 378 -5.30 13.87 -18.96
N ASP A 379 -5.62 13.48 -17.72
CA ASP A 379 -6.06 14.42 -16.68
C ASP A 379 -5.23 14.53 -15.37
N SER A 380 -3.95 14.14 -15.34
CA SER A 380 -3.13 14.31 -14.12
C SER A 380 -1.73 14.85 -14.37
N THR A 381 -1.64 16.13 -14.75
CA THR A 381 -0.38 16.89 -14.75
C THR A 381 -0.08 17.47 -13.37
N ARG A 382 0.72 16.75 -12.56
CA ARG A 382 1.56 17.36 -11.52
C ARG A 382 3.00 16.89 -11.69
N ALA A 383 3.79 17.71 -12.36
CA ALA A 383 5.21 17.48 -12.58
C ALA A 383 6.00 17.64 -11.27
N LEU A 384 6.55 16.55 -10.74
CA LEU A 384 7.66 16.61 -9.78
C LEU A 384 8.98 16.69 -10.55
N LYS A 385 9.68 17.84 -10.45
CA LYS A 385 11.03 18.04 -10.96
C LYS A 385 12.03 17.32 -10.05
N TRP A 386 12.70 16.29 -10.56
CA TRP A 386 13.86 15.65 -9.93
C TRP A 386 15.13 15.95 -10.75
N PRO A 387 16.32 16.08 -10.11
CA PRO A 387 17.56 16.39 -10.81
C PRO A 387 18.05 15.24 -11.73
N CYS A 388 18.57 15.62 -12.92
CA CYS A 388 18.89 14.75 -14.06
C CYS A 388 19.77 13.52 -13.77
N SER A 389 20.69 13.58 -12.80
CA SER A 389 21.60 12.47 -12.49
C SER A 389 20.91 11.29 -11.79
N THR A 390 19.80 11.56 -11.08
CA THR A 390 19.00 10.54 -10.37
C THR A 390 18.01 9.84 -11.29
N GLN A 391 17.58 10.53 -12.36
CA GLN A 391 16.62 10.02 -13.34
C GLN A 391 17.25 8.92 -14.22
N ALA A 392 18.53 9.01 -14.57
CA ALA A 392 19.23 8.02 -15.39
C ALA A 392 19.38 6.65 -14.69
N LEU A 393 19.68 6.66 -13.38
CA LEU A 393 19.82 5.44 -12.58
C LEU A 393 18.45 4.80 -12.30
N MET A 394 17.45 5.64 -12.03
CA MET A 394 16.06 5.21 -11.88
C MET A 394 15.56 4.55 -13.16
N PHE A 395 15.75 5.15 -14.34
CA PHE A 395 15.26 4.63 -15.63
C PHE A 395 15.91 3.30 -16.06
N SER A 396 17.22 3.13 -15.85
CA SER A 396 17.91 1.86 -16.18
C SER A 396 17.45 0.72 -15.26
N CYS A 397 17.17 1.03 -13.99
CA CYS A 397 16.53 0.07 -13.09
C CYS A 397 15.05 -0.14 -13.44
N PHE A 398 14.35 0.92 -13.85
CA PHE A 398 12.94 0.92 -14.23
C PHE A 398 12.66 -0.06 -15.36
N GLN A 399 13.49 -0.08 -16.42
CA GLN A 399 13.29 -0.97 -17.57
C GLN A 399 13.45 -2.46 -17.22
N ARG A 400 14.35 -2.81 -16.30
CA ARG A 400 14.60 -4.22 -15.91
C ARG A 400 13.69 -4.70 -14.78
N VAL A 401 13.22 -3.82 -13.91
CA VAL A 401 12.22 -4.14 -12.87
C VAL A 401 10.83 -4.44 -13.49
N ILE A 402 10.50 -3.82 -14.63
CA ILE A 402 9.26 -4.08 -15.38
C ILE A 402 9.17 -5.56 -15.81
N LEU A 403 10.30 -6.21 -16.13
CA LEU A 403 10.41 -7.62 -16.50
C LEU A 403 9.82 -8.55 -15.44
N VAL A 404 10.22 -8.31 -14.19
CA VAL A 404 9.80 -9.11 -13.05
C VAL A 404 8.30 -8.93 -12.83
N ARG A 405 7.80 -7.70 -13.02
CA ARG A 405 6.37 -7.40 -12.81
C ARG A 405 5.45 -8.09 -13.81
N SER A 406 5.85 -8.26 -15.07
CA SER A 406 5.06 -9.04 -16.06
C SER A 406 4.83 -10.49 -15.60
N VAL A 407 5.79 -11.09 -14.90
CA VAL A 407 5.63 -12.41 -14.26
C VAL A 407 4.67 -12.35 -13.06
N MET A 408 4.65 -11.22 -12.34
CA MET A 408 3.93 -11.00 -11.07
C MET A 408 2.48 -10.52 -11.21
N VAL A 409 1.91 -10.40 -12.43
CA VAL A 409 0.46 -10.09 -12.65
C VAL A 409 -0.21 -11.16 -13.53
N SER A 410 -1.48 -11.51 -13.28
CA SER A 410 -2.24 -12.52 -14.03
C SER A 410 -3.23 -11.84 -14.97
N SER A 411 -3.12 -12.02 -16.28
CA SER A 411 -4.09 -11.51 -17.27
C SER A 411 -4.88 -12.68 -17.87
N ASN A 412 -6.21 -12.64 -17.74
CA ASN A 412 -7.09 -13.72 -18.23
C ASN A 412 -8.02 -13.32 -19.39
N ARG A 413 -7.73 -12.22 -20.10
CA ARG A 413 -8.51 -11.82 -21.28
C ARG A 413 -7.70 -10.97 -22.25
N VAL A 414 -7.42 -11.52 -23.43
CA VAL A 414 -6.97 -10.75 -24.60
C VAL A 414 -7.98 -11.01 -25.71
N GLY A 415 -8.68 -9.96 -26.14
CA GLY A 415 -9.53 -9.99 -27.33
C GLY A 415 -8.72 -10.33 -28.57
N SER A 416 -9.32 -11.10 -29.48
CA SER A 416 -8.72 -11.62 -30.71
C SER A 416 -7.95 -10.55 -31.49
N TRP A 417 -6.64 -10.71 -31.64
CA TRP A 417 -5.87 -9.93 -32.61
C TRP A 417 -6.11 -10.51 -34.02
N ARG A 418 -6.81 -9.77 -34.88
CA ARG A 418 -6.90 -10.09 -36.32
C ARG A 418 -5.52 -9.87 -36.94
N ARG A 419 -4.98 -10.90 -37.60
CA ARG A 419 -3.85 -10.76 -38.53
C ARG A 419 -4.19 -9.70 -39.58
N TRP A 420 -3.39 -8.66 -39.65
CA TRP A 420 -3.38 -7.77 -40.82
C TRP A 420 -2.69 -8.47 -42.00
N PRO A 421 -3.14 -8.25 -43.25
CA PRO A 421 -2.57 -8.95 -44.40
C PRO A 421 -1.15 -8.46 -44.66
N ARG A 422 -0.26 -9.38 -45.06
CA ARG A 422 1.01 -9.02 -45.70
C ARG A 422 0.68 -8.27 -46.98
N ILE A 423 1.07 -7.00 -47.07
CA ILE A 423 1.13 -6.31 -48.35
C ILE A 423 2.49 -6.66 -48.94
N SER A 424 2.46 -7.50 -49.97
CA SER A 424 3.56 -7.79 -50.88
C SER A 424 3.78 -6.63 -51.85
N SER A 425 4.97 -6.05 -51.83
CA SER A 425 5.79 -5.65 -52.99
C SER A 425 6.91 -4.72 -52.51
#